data_AF-A0A4U8TFF2-F1
#
_entry.id   AF-A0A4U8TFF2-F1
#
_cell.length_a   1.000
_cell.length_b   1.000
_cell.length_c   1.000
_cell.angle_alpha   90.00
_cell.angle_beta   90.00
_cell.angle_gamma   90.00
#
_symmetry.space_group_name_H-M   'P 1'
#
loop_
_entity.id
_entity.type
_entity.pdbx_description
1 polymer ?
#
loop_
_entity_poly.entity_id
_entity_poly.type
_entity_poly.pdbx_seq_one_letter_code
_entity_poly.pdbx_strand_id
1 'polypeptide(L)'
;MKGLLEIKHTCAFSLLQVLIFIILLSILSTIMLKPYTTQALALRQAGLHIQTLQQQINQTAYHAFLQRQPLDTQALQTLLQNAQINTRFFSFTWQNNRYTLQIGKKKLNMSVKQTNANHYVITCNPAHELCRKIYHRKHVK
;
A
#
# COMPACT_ATOMS: atom_id res chain seq x y z
N MET A 1 21.63 -20.37 -67.52
CA MET A 1 22.67 -19.37 -67.19
C MET A 1 21.95 -18.08 -66.80
N LYS A 2 22.24 -17.54 -65.60
CA LYS A 2 21.68 -16.31 -64.98
C LYS A 2 20.18 -16.39 -64.65
N GLY A 3 19.71 -16.52 -63.41
CA GLY A 3 20.26 -16.06 -62.14
C GLY A 3 19.87 -14.60 -61.89
N LEU A 4 18.66 -14.38 -61.40
CA LEU A 4 18.29 -13.11 -60.77
C LEU A 4 17.44 -13.42 -59.55
N LEU A 5 18.16 -13.59 -58.44
CA LEU A 5 17.61 -13.61 -57.09
C LEU A 5 17.03 -12.21 -56.85
N GLU A 6 15.71 -12.05 -56.82
CA GLU A 6 15.09 -10.83 -56.33
C GLU A 6 15.45 -10.69 -54.84
N ILE A 7 16.36 -9.75 -54.57
CA ILE A 7 16.73 -9.38 -53.22
C ILE A 7 15.50 -8.71 -52.59
N LYS A 8 14.82 -9.45 -51.70
CA LYS A 8 13.85 -8.90 -50.75
C LYS A 8 14.47 -7.66 -50.11
N HIS A 9 13.95 -6.47 -50.40
CA HIS A 9 14.27 -5.28 -49.64
C HIS A 9 13.79 -5.46 -48.20
N THR A 10 14.69 -5.88 -47.33
CA THR A 10 14.54 -5.70 -45.89
C THR A 10 14.46 -4.20 -45.64
N CYS A 11 13.28 -3.70 -45.27
CA CYS A 11 13.10 -2.33 -44.80
C CYS A 11 14.00 -2.11 -43.58
N ALA A 12 15.20 -1.58 -43.79
CA ALA A 12 16.06 -1.13 -42.71
C ALA A 12 15.43 0.12 -42.10
N PHE A 13 15.05 0.07 -40.84
CA PHE A 13 14.56 1.23 -40.11
C PHE A 13 15.65 2.31 -40.08
N SER A 14 15.30 3.54 -40.43
CA SER A 14 16.21 4.68 -40.30
C SER A 14 16.56 4.90 -38.83
N LEU A 15 17.80 5.34 -38.52
CA LEU A 15 18.22 5.70 -37.16
C LEU A 15 17.27 6.71 -36.50
N LEU A 16 16.72 7.63 -37.29
CA LEU A 16 15.71 8.59 -36.83
C LEU A 16 14.43 7.89 -36.37
N GLN A 17 13.96 6.90 -37.13
CA GLN A 17 12.77 6.12 -36.77
C GLN A 17 13.01 5.32 -35.49
N VAL A 18 14.18 4.70 -35.35
CA VAL A 18 14.56 3.96 -34.13
C VAL A 18 14.57 4.88 -32.91
N LEU A 19 15.14 6.08 -33.02
CA LEU A 19 15.14 7.08 -31.94
C LEU A 19 13.72 7.52 -31.55
N ILE A 20 12.86 7.78 -32.54
CA ILE A 20 11.46 8.15 -32.29
C ILE A 20 10.74 7.01 -31.56
N PHE A 21 10.93 5.75 -31.97
CA PHE A 21 10.33 4.60 -31.29
C PHE A 21 10.82 4.44 -29.85
N ILE A 22 12.11 4.64 -29.58
CA ILE A 22 12.67 4.57 -28.21
C ILE A 22 12.06 5.66 -27.32
N ILE A 23 11.91 6.88 -27.82
CA ILE A 23 11.28 7.98 -27.08
C ILE A 23 9.81 7.66 -26.79
N LEU A 24 9.08 7.16 -27.79
CA LEU A 24 7.68 6.78 -27.64
C LEU A 24 7.50 5.66 -26.61
N LEU A 25 8.35 4.63 -26.66
CA LEU A 25 8.37 3.53 -25.69
C LEU A 25 8.69 4.02 -24.28
N SER A 26 9.61 4.97 -24.14
CA SER A 26 10.00 5.53 -22.83
C SER A 26 8.83 6.31 -22.21
N ILE A 27 8.16 7.17 -22.99
CA ILE A 27 6.98 7.91 -22.53
C ILE A 27 5.87 6.94 -22.14
N LEU A 28 5.56 5.96 -23.00
CA LEU A 28 4.52 4.97 -22.73
C LEU A 28 4.83 4.13 -21.49
N SER A 29 6.08 3.73 -21.31
CA SER A 29 6.58 3.01 -20.13
C SER A 29 6.34 3.83 -18.86
N THR A 30 6.70 5.11 -18.83
CA THR A 30 6.48 5.94 -17.63
C THR A 30 5.00 6.09 -17.29
N ILE A 31 4.13 6.28 -18.30
CA ILE A 31 2.68 6.43 -18.10
C ILE A 31 2.08 5.12 -17.57
N MET A 32 2.53 3.99 -18.08
CA MET A 32 2.02 2.68 -17.67
C MET A 32 2.57 2.25 -16.30
N LEU A 33 3.86 2.40 -16.01
CA LEU A 33 4.48 1.92 -14.77
C LEU A 33 4.24 2.82 -13.54
N LYS A 34 4.14 4.14 -13.72
CA LYS A 34 3.93 5.09 -12.63
C LYS A 34 2.66 4.81 -11.79
N PRO A 35 1.47 4.54 -12.36
CA PRO A 35 0.29 4.23 -11.55
C PRO A 35 0.45 2.92 -10.77
N TYR A 36 1.05 1.88 -11.36
CA TYR A 36 1.28 0.62 -10.63
C TYR A 36 2.26 0.77 -9.48
N THR A 37 3.39 1.44 -9.72
CA THR A 37 4.43 1.67 -8.70
C THR A 37 3.94 2.56 -7.57
N THR A 38 3.17 3.62 -7.88
CA THR A 38 2.59 4.50 -6.86
C THR A 38 1.53 3.79 -6.01
N GLN A 39 0.68 2.95 -6.61
CA GLN A 39 -0.29 2.16 -5.85
C GLN A 39 0.39 1.10 -4.98
N ALA A 40 1.40 0.40 -5.49
CA ALA A 40 2.16 -0.58 -4.72
C ALA A 40 2.89 0.05 -3.54
N LEU A 41 3.49 1.23 -3.75
CA LEU A 41 4.15 2.01 -2.70
C LEU A 41 3.14 2.48 -1.65
N ALA A 42 1.98 2.98 -2.07
CA ALA A 42 0.92 3.42 -1.17
C ALA A 42 0.43 2.28 -0.27
N LEU A 43 0.22 1.09 -0.84
CA LEU A 43 -0.16 -0.11 -0.09
C LEU A 43 0.93 -0.50 0.93
N ARG A 44 2.20 -0.43 0.54
CA ARG A 44 3.32 -0.76 1.42
C ARG A 44 3.44 0.24 2.58
N GLN A 45 3.36 1.54 2.29
CA GLN A 45 3.43 2.58 3.32
C GLN A 45 2.25 2.51 4.28
N ALA A 46 1.04 2.33 3.76
CA ALA A 46 -0.16 2.14 4.59
C ALA A 46 -0.05 0.89 5.47
N GLY A 47 0.42 -0.24 4.90
CA GLY A 47 0.62 -1.47 5.65
C GLY A 47 1.65 -1.34 6.77
N LEU A 48 2.79 -0.70 6.49
CA LEU A 48 3.80 -0.40 7.50
C LEU A 48 3.25 0.51 8.60
N HIS A 49 2.52 1.56 8.23
CA HIS A 49 1.90 2.48 9.19
C HIS A 49 0.97 1.75 10.16
N ILE A 50 0.10 0.88 9.63
CA ILE A 50 -0.83 0.07 10.42
C ILE A 50 -0.08 -0.92 11.32
N GLN A 51 0.99 -1.55 10.81
CA GLN A 51 1.82 -2.48 11.59
C GLN A 51 2.54 -1.77 12.74
N THR A 52 3.15 -0.61 12.48
CA THR A 52 3.80 0.21 13.49
C THR A 52 2.80 0.63 14.57
N LEU A 53 1.62 1.09 14.16
CA LEU A 53 0.55 1.43 15.10
C LEU A 53 0.15 0.23 15.96
N GLN A 54 -0.07 -0.93 15.35
CA GLN A 54 -0.40 -2.17 16.07
C GLN A 54 0.69 -2.56 17.07
N GLN A 55 1.97 -2.37 16.72
CA GLN A 55 3.08 -2.62 17.61
C GLN A 55 3.10 -1.64 18.78
N GLN A 56 2.89 -0.34 18.54
CA GLN A 56 2.83 0.67 19.59
C GLN A 56 1.69 0.41 20.57
N ILE A 57 0.49 0.09 20.07
CA ILE A 57 -0.66 -0.31 20.90
C ILE A 57 -0.29 -1.50 21.80
N ASN A 58 0.34 -2.53 21.22
CA ASN A 58 0.74 -3.72 21.96
C ASN A 58 1.83 -3.42 23.00
N GLN A 59 2.77 -2.52 22.70
CA GLN A 59 3.79 -2.08 23.64
C GLN A 59 3.17 -1.35 24.84
N THR A 60 2.26 -0.39 24.61
CA THR A 60 1.56 0.31 25.70
C THR A 60 0.80 -0.69 26.58
N ALA A 61 0.11 -1.66 25.96
CA ALA A 61 -0.63 -2.65 26.71
C ALA A 61 0.26 -3.66 27.47
N TYR A 62 1.41 -4.00 26.90
CA TYR A 62 2.43 -4.82 27.55
C TYR A 62 3.06 -4.10 28.76
N HIS A 63 3.36 -2.81 28.66
CA HIS A 63 3.88 -2.02 29.78
C HIS A 63 2.88 -1.93 30.93
N ALA A 64 1.59 -1.69 30.64
CA ALA A 64 0.54 -1.69 31.65
C ALA A 64 0.43 -3.05 32.37
N PHE A 65 0.54 -4.15 31.60
CA PHE A 65 0.57 -5.51 32.15
C PHE A 65 1.75 -5.72 33.10
N LEU A 66 2.98 -5.33 32.70
CA LEU A 66 4.17 -5.45 33.56
C LEU A 66 4.04 -4.65 34.86
N GLN A 67 3.42 -3.47 34.80
CA GLN A 67 3.20 -2.61 35.96
C GLN A 67 2.01 -3.02 36.82
N ARG A 68 1.26 -4.08 36.43
CA ARG A 68 0.01 -4.52 37.07
C ARG A 68 -1.03 -3.39 37.19
N GLN A 69 -0.97 -2.41 36.30
CA GLN A 69 -1.90 -1.30 36.25
C GLN A 69 -2.91 -1.50 35.11
N PRO A 70 -4.13 -0.96 35.24
CA PRO A 70 -5.04 -0.90 34.11
C PRO A 70 -4.42 -0.10 32.98
N LEU A 71 -4.76 -0.43 31.74
CA LEU A 71 -4.32 0.34 30.59
C LEU A 71 -4.82 1.77 30.69
N ASP A 72 -3.91 2.74 30.54
CA ASP A 72 -4.29 4.15 30.43
C ASP A 72 -5.06 4.37 29.12
N THR A 73 -6.38 4.51 29.26
CA THR A 73 -7.30 4.74 28.15
C THR A 73 -7.05 6.08 27.46
N GLN A 74 -6.55 7.08 28.20
CA GLN A 74 -6.26 8.40 27.64
C GLN A 74 -5.00 8.36 26.79
N ALA A 75 -3.93 7.71 27.29
CA ALA A 75 -2.73 7.47 26.50
C ALA A 75 -3.03 6.65 25.23
N LEU A 76 -3.86 5.61 25.34
CA LEU A 76 -4.30 4.83 24.18
C LEU A 76 -5.07 5.70 23.18
N GLN A 77 -6.01 6.53 23.64
CA GLN A 77 -6.79 7.38 22.76
C GLN A 77 -5.92 8.44 22.05
N THR A 78 -4.96 9.03 22.76
CA THR A 78 -3.98 9.95 22.17
C THR A 78 -3.11 9.24 21.12
N LEU A 79 -2.65 8.02 21.41
CA LEU A 79 -1.89 7.21 20.46
C LEU A 79 -2.71 6.94 19.19
N LEU A 80 -3.99 6.58 19.34
CA LEU A 80 -4.87 6.32 18.21
C LEU A 80 -5.15 7.58 17.37
N GLN A 81 -5.30 8.73 18.03
CA GLN A 81 -5.50 10.03 17.35
C GLN A 81 -4.24 10.51 16.64
N ASN A 82 -3.06 10.36 17.26
CA ASN A 82 -1.78 10.78 16.68
C ASN A 82 -1.34 9.90 15.50
N ALA A 83 -1.88 8.69 15.41
CA ALA A 83 -1.65 7.82 14.27
C ALA A 83 -2.36 8.29 12.99
N GLN A 84 -3.15 9.36 13.03
CA GLN A 84 -3.75 9.93 11.83
C GLN A 84 -2.67 10.48 10.89
N ILE A 85 -2.80 10.19 9.61
CA ILE A 85 -1.86 10.70 8.60
C ILE A 85 -2.59 10.95 7.28
N ASN A 86 -2.22 12.03 6.60
CA ASN A 86 -2.66 12.32 5.25
C ASN A 86 -1.44 12.61 4.38
N THR A 87 -1.17 11.71 3.44
CA THR A 87 -0.05 11.83 2.51
C THR A 87 -0.57 11.84 1.07
N ARG A 88 0.30 12.16 0.11
CA ARG A 88 -0.02 12.02 -1.32
C ARG A 88 -0.38 10.60 -1.76
N PHE A 89 -0.03 9.59 -0.97
CA PHE A 89 -0.20 8.17 -1.31
C PHE A 89 -1.42 7.54 -0.66
N PHE A 90 -1.67 7.89 0.59
CA PHE A 90 -2.79 7.37 1.37
C PHE A 90 -3.18 8.35 2.48
N SER A 91 -4.43 8.24 2.94
CA SER A 91 -4.88 8.84 4.19
C SER A 91 -5.33 7.76 5.15
N PHE A 92 -5.08 7.96 6.42
CA PHE A 92 -5.48 7.08 7.50
C PHE A 92 -6.03 7.97 8.61
N THR A 93 -7.36 7.99 8.75
CA THR A 93 -8.06 8.91 9.65
C THR A 93 -8.83 8.14 10.72
N TRP A 94 -8.89 8.69 11.93
CA TRP A 94 -9.58 8.10 13.07
C TRP A 94 -10.86 8.87 13.36
N GLN A 95 -12.01 8.20 13.27
CA GLN A 95 -13.30 8.80 13.57
C GLN A 95 -14.26 7.72 14.08
N ASN A 96 -15.07 8.05 15.09
CA ASN A 96 -16.10 7.16 15.65
C ASN A 96 -15.56 5.76 16.03
N ASN A 97 -14.40 5.73 16.67
CA ASN A 97 -13.71 4.49 17.08
C ASN A 97 -13.32 3.55 15.91
N ARG A 98 -13.16 4.12 14.71
CA ARG A 98 -12.79 3.40 13.50
C ARG A 98 -11.72 4.16 12.73
N TYR A 99 -10.85 3.39 12.09
CA TYR A 99 -9.93 3.95 11.10
C TYR A 99 -10.53 3.86 9.71
N THR A 100 -10.40 4.93 8.93
CA THR A 100 -10.66 4.93 7.50
C THR A 100 -9.33 5.06 6.78
N LEU A 101 -8.92 3.98 6.10
CA LEU A 101 -7.79 4.01 5.19
C LEU A 101 -8.29 4.32 3.78
N GLN A 102 -7.74 5.34 3.14
CA GLN A 102 -8.01 5.66 1.74
C GLN A 102 -6.71 5.58 0.93
N ILE A 103 -6.74 4.84 -0.18
CA ILE A 103 -5.65 4.76 -1.16
C ILE A 103 -6.25 5.05 -2.54
N GLY A 104 -5.95 6.23 -3.09
CA GLY A 104 -6.60 6.74 -4.29
C GLY A 104 -8.12 6.85 -4.08
N LYS A 105 -8.89 6.12 -4.91
CA LYS A 105 -10.37 6.08 -4.84
C LYS A 105 -10.92 5.00 -3.91
N LYS A 106 -10.07 4.09 -3.41
CA LYS A 106 -10.51 2.95 -2.59
C LYS A 106 -10.46 3.35 -1.11
N LYS A 107 -11.51 3.01 -0.37
CA LYS A 107 -11.62 3.22 1.08
C LYS A 107 -11.75 1.89 1.81
N LEU A 108 -11.16 1.78 2.99
CA LEU A 108 -11.24 0.62 3.86
C LEU A 108 -11.52 1.10 5.28
N ASN A 109 -12.63 0.62 5.84
CA ASN A 109 -12.95 0.85 7.23
C ASN A 109 -12.33 -0.26 8.09
N MET A 110 -11.65 0.15 9.15
CA MET A 110 -10.97 -0.72 10.09
C MET A 110 -11.46 -0.40 11.50
N SER A 111 -11.49 -1.41 12.35
CA SER A 111 -12.01 -1.30 13.72
C SER A 111 -10.96 -1.76 14.70
N VAL A 112 -10.76 -0.98 15.75
CA VAL A 112 -9.89 -1.36 16.87
C VAL A 112 -10.76 -2.14 17.85
N LYS A 113 -10.43 -3.40 18.09
CA LYS A 113 -11.16 -4.26 19.02
C LYS A 113 -10.23 -4.71 20.13
N GLN A 114 -10.73 -4.67 21.36
CA GLN A 114 -10.09 -5.31 22.49
C GLN A 114 -10.44 -6.81 22.46
N THR A 115 -9.43 -7.68 22.46
CA THR A 115 -9.67 -9.14 22.47
C THR A 115 -9.62 -9.69 23.89
N ASN A 116 -8.67 -9.21 24.70
CA ASN A 116 -8.49 -9.54 26.11
C ASN A 116 -8.24 -8.24 26.90
N ALA A 117 -8.23 -8.29 28.24
CA ALA A 117 -8.09 -7.12 29.12
C ALA A 117 -7.01 -6.11 28.67
N ASN A 118 -5.86 -6.59 28.18
CA ASN A 118 -4.76 -5.73 27.71
C ASN A 118 -4.32 -6.05 26.27
N HIS A 119 -5.21 -6.47 25.38
CA HIS A 119 -4.85 -6.70 23.97
C HIS A 119 -5.84 -6.05 23.03
N TYR A 120 -5.32 -5.21 22.13
CA TYR A 120 -6.08 -4.46 21.16
C TYR A 120 -5.58 -4.78 19.76
N VAL A 121 -6.49 -5.07 18.85
CA VAL A 121 -6.17 -5.47 17.48
C VAL A 121 -6.93 -4.59 16.50
N ILE A 122 -6.20 -4.09 15.50
CA ILE A 122 -6.78 -3.40 14.35
C ILE A 122 -7.27 -4.47 13.36
N THR A 123 -8.57 -4.49 13.12
CA THR A 123 -9.25 -5.49 12.29
C THR A 123 -9.93 -4.84 11.09
N CYS A 124 -10.07 -5.58 9.99
CA CYS A 124 -10.81 -5.14 8.81
C CYS A 124 -11.60 -6.30 8.19
N ASN A 125 -12.58 -5.98 7.33
CA ASN A 125 -13.35 -7.01 6.63
C ASN A 125 -12.46 -7.76 5.62
N PRO A 126 -12.21 -9.07 5.80
CA PRO A 126 -11.31 -9.83 4.92
C PRO A 126 -11.84 -9.99 3.49
N ALA A 127 -13.15 -9.82 3.24
CA ALA A 127 -13.68 -9.81 1.87
C ALA A 127 -13.22 -8.58 1.08
N HIS A 128 -12.89 -7.48 1.77
CA HIS A 128 -12.49 -6.23 1.15
C HIS A 128 -11.10 -6.35 0.49
N GLU A 129 -10.98 -5.93 -0.76
CA GLU A 129 -9.73 -6.04 -1.54
C GLU A 129 -8.54 -5.36 -0.85
N LEU A 130 -8.72 -4.14 -0.34
CA LEU A 130 -7.65 -3.43 0.39
C LEU A 130 -7.21 -4.17 1.66
N CYS A 131 -8.15 -4.76 2.42
CA CYS A 131 -7.84 -5.50 3.64
C CYS A 131 -6.92 -6.70 3.31
N ARG A 132 -7.25 -7.44 2.24
CA ARG A 132 -6.41 -8.53 1.74
C ARG A 132 -5.03 -8.05 1.31
N LYS A 133 -4.94 -6.93 0.59
CA LYS A 133 -3.65 -6.39 0.13
C LYS A 133 -2.74 -5.94 1.28
N ILE A 134 -3.31 -5.52 2.41
CA ILE A 134 -2.57 -5.03 3.57
C ILE A 134 -2.15 -6.18 4.49
N TYR A 135 -3.07 -7.09 4.82
CA TYR A 135 -2.83 -8.16 5.80
C TYR A 135 -2.46 -9.51 5.18
N HIS A 136 -2.98 -9.84 3.99
CA HIS A 136 -2.70 -11.09 3.29
C HIS A 136 -1.64 -10.90 2.20
N ARG A 137 -0.38 -10.72 2.63
CA ARG A 137 0.78 -10.78 1.73
C ARG A 137 1.24 -12.22 1.40
N LYS A 138 0.44 -13.24 1.72
CA LYS A 138 0.63 -14.64 1.30
C LYS A 138 -0.26 -14.96 0.09
N HIS A 139 0.07 -14.38 -1.06
CA HIS A 139 -0.15 -15.03 -2.35
C HIS A 139 1.12 -14.85 -3.17
N VAL A 140 2.21 -15.40 -2.63
CA VAL A 140 3.28 -15.93 -3.48
C VAL A 140 2.73 -17.27 -3.99
N LYS A 141 2.34 -17.30 -5.26
CA LYS A 141 2.41 -18.50 -6.09
C LYS A 141 3.35 -18.16 -7.23
#